data_AF-A0A7L1CYX9-F1
#
_entry.id   AF-A0A7L1CYX9-F1
#
_cell.length_a   1.000
_cell.length_b   1.000
_cell.length_c   1.000
_cell.angle_alpha   90.00
_cell.angle_beta   90.00
_cell.angle_gamma   90.00
#
_symmetry.space_group_name_H-M   'P 1'
#
loop_
_entity.id
_entity.type
_entity.pdbx_description
1 polymer ?
#
loop_
_entity_poly.entity_id
_entity_poly.type
_entity_poly.pdbx_seq_one_letter_code
_entity_poly.pdbx_strand_id
1 'polypeptide(L)' 'GGDASRFSLGLSGGSLVELLARELPPALSATPAADPARWLVAFCDERLVPLEHPESNGGAYRVS' A
#
# COMPACT_ATOMS: atom_id res chain seq x y z
N GLY A 1 17.19 15.95 -19.17
CA GLY A 1 16.59 14.61 -19.07
C GLY A 1 15.76 14.61 -17.82
N GLY A 2 14.44 14.56 -17.94
CA GLY A 2 13.55 14.76 -16.80
C GLY A 2 13.57 13.54 -15.87
N ASP A 3 13.79 13.78 -14.58
CA ASP A 3 13.44 12.82 -13.55
C ASP A 3 11.96 12.47 -13.71
N ALA A 4 11.66 11.21 -14.04
CA ALA A 4 10.29 10.74 -14.06
C ALA A 4 9.72 10.90 -12.65
N SER A 5 8.73 11.79 -12.48
CA SER A 5 8.11 12.01 -11.17
C SER A 5 7.51 10.70 -10.66
N ARG A 6 7.90 10.31 -9.45
CA ARG A 6 7.33 9.15 -8.75
C ARG A 6 6.14 9.61 -7.92
N PHE A 7 5.08 8.80 -7.89
CA PHE A 7 3.97 9.01 -6.96
C PHE A 7 4.30 8.27 -5.65
N SER A 8 4.17 8.93 -4.49
CA SER A 8 4.47 8.31 -3.19
C SER A 8 3.20 8.20 -2.35
N LEU A 9 2.96 7.01 -1.79
CA LEU A 9 1.80 6.69 -0.95
C LEU A 9 2.26 6.09 0.38
N GLY A 10 1.86 6.72 1.48
CA GLY A 10 1.97 6.15 2.83
C GLY A 10 0.74 5.32 3.18
N LEU A 11 0.94 4.08 3.60
CA LEU A 11 -0.10 3.19 4.12
C LEU A 11 -0.12 3.25 5.64
N SER A 12 -1.31 3.41 6.22
CA SER A 12 -1.53 3.28 7.66
C SER A 12 -2.15 1.92 8.00
N GLY A 13 -2.03 1.53 9.27
CA GLY A 13 -2.76 0.38 9.81
C GLY A 13 -4.25 0.64 10.08
N GLY A 14 -4.85 -0.26 10.85
CA GLY A 14 -6.22 -0.14 11.37
C GLY A 14 -7.30 -0.36 10.31
N SER A 15 -8.41 0.38 10.41
CA SER A 15 -9.59 0.20 9.55
C SER A 15 -9.37 0.50 8.07
N LEU A 16 -8.27 1.20 7.72
CA LEU A 16 -7.93 1.48 6.32
C LEU A 16 -7.31 0.28 5.58
N VAL A 17 -6.79 -0.72 6.30
CA VAL A 17 -6.16 -1.89 5.67
C VAL A 17 -7.15 -2.62 4.77
N GLU A 18 -8.30 -3.03 5.32
CA GLU A 18 -9.32 -3.79 4.58
C GLU A 18 -9.89 -3.00 3.40
N LEU A 19 -10.11 -1.68 3.60
CA LEU A 19 -10.62 -0.81 2.54
C LEU A 19 -9.62 -0.70 1.39
N LEU A 20 -8.35 -0.40 1.69
CA LEU A 20 -7.34 -0.19 0.66
C LEU A 20 -6.93 -1.49 -0.03
N ALA A 21 -6.80 -2.60 0.69
CA ALA A 21 -6.51 -3.91 0.11
C ALA A 21 -7.58 -4.34 -0.89
N ARG A 22 -8.86 -4.08 -0.58
CA ARG A 22 -9.99 -4.43 -1.44
C ARG A 22 -10.15 -3.48 -2.64
N GLU A 23 -10.07 -2.16 -2.43
CA GLU A 23 -10.48 -1.18 -3.44
C GLU A 23 -9.33 -0.66 -4.31
N LEU A 24 -8.08 -0.66 -3.82
CA LEU A 24 -6.95 -0.08 -4.56
C LEU A 24 -6.56 -0.91 -5.80
N PRO A 25 -6.42 -2.24 -5.75
CA PRO A 25 -6.10 -3.04 -6.93
C PRO A 25 -7.08 -2.89 -8.11
N PRO A 26 -8.43 -2.96 -7.91
CA PRO A 26 -9.36 -2.73 -9.02
C PRO A 26 -9.34 -1.28 -9.51
N ALA A 27 -9.17 -0.28 -8.62
CA ALA A 27 -9.03 1.12 -9.02
C ALA A 27 -7.79 1.36 -9.90
N LEU A 28 -6.65 0.75 -9.55
CA LEU A 28 -5.43 0.81 -10.37
C LEU A 28 -5.64 0.13 -11.73
N SER A 29 -6.30 -1.04 -11.74
CA SER A 29 -6.60 -1.78 -12.98
C SER A 29 -7.54 -1.01 -13.91
N ALA A 30 -8.48 -0.24 -13.35
CA ALA A 30 -9.43 0.59 -14.08
C ALA A 30 -8.86 1.94 -14.55
N THR A 31 -7.61 2.27 -14.19
CA THR A 31 -6.98 3.57 -14.50
C THR A 31 -5.75 3.36 -15.39
N PRO A 32 -5.88 3.33 -16.73
CA PRO A 32 -4.76 3.07 -17.64
C PRO A 32 -3.60 4.08 -17.56
N ALA A 33 -3.87 5.28 -17.06
CA ALA A 33 -2.85 6.31 -16.84
C ALA A 33 -2.05 6.10 -15.55
N ALA A 34 -2.53 5.24 -14.63
CA ALA A 34 -1.78 4.87 -13.45
C ALA A 34 -0.67 3.89 -13.87
N ASP A 35 0.54 4.17 -13.38
CA ASP A 35 1.70 3.30 -13.57
C ASP A 35 2.22 2.88 -12.20
N PRO A 36 1.71 1.77 -11.62
CA PRO A 36 2.12 1.30 -10.30
C PRO A 36 3.62 1.01 -10.20
N ALA A 37 4.30 0.73 -11.31
CA ALA A 37 5.75 0.52 -11.31
C ALA A 37 6.54 1.80 -10.97
N ARG A 38 5.91 2.99 -11.07
CA ARG A 38 6.47 4.28 -10.66
C ARG A 38 6.00 4.75 -9.29
N TRP A 39 5.25 3.92 -8.57
CA TRP A 39 4.78 4.24 -7.23
C TRP A 39 5.81 3.81 -6.18
N LEU A 40 6.06 4.69 -5.21
CA LEU A 40 6.69 4.33 -3.95
C LEU A 40 5.58 4.12 -2.92
N VAL A 41 5.41 2.88 -2.47
CA VAL A 41 4.46 2.54 -1.41
C VAL A 41 5.25 2.14 -0.17
N ALA A 42 4.97 2.79 0.95
CA ALA A 42 5.62 2.52 2.23
C ALA A 42 4.61 2.62 3.36
N PHE A 43 4.88 1.97 4.50
CA PHE A 43 4.09 2.20 5.70
C PHE A 43 4.49 3.50 6.37
N CYS A 44 3.52 4.27 6.85
CA CYS A 44 3.77 5.45 7.69
C CYS A 44 4.48 5.06 9.00
N ASP A 45 4.12 3.90 9.53
CA ASP A 45 4.69 3.26 10.70
C ASP A 45 4.50 1.73 10.61
N GLU A 46 5.31 0.97 11.34
CA GLU A 46 5.13 -0.47 11.51
C GLU A 46 5.54 -0.87 12.93
N ARG A 47 4.86 -1.88 13.45
CA ARG A 47 5.07 -2.46 14.77
C ARG A 47 6.24 -3.43 14.66
N LEU A 48 7.22 -3.33 15.54
CA LEU A 48 8.37 -4.24 15.56
C LEU A 48 7.96 -5.60 16.17
N VAL A 49 7.23 -6.39 15.38
CA VAL A 49 6.69 -7.71 15.72
C VAL A 49 6.80 -8.65 14.50
N PRO A 50 6.67 -9.98 14.66
CA PRO A 50 6.56 -10.89 13.52
C PRO A 50 5.40 -10.53 12.59
N LEU A 51 5.52 -10.84 11.29
CA LEU A 51 4.49 -10.50 10.29
C LEU A 51 3.15 -11.20 10.54
N GLU A 52 3.15 -12.35 11.20
CA GLU A 52 1.94 -13.10 11.54
C GLU A 52 1.24 -12.53 12.78
N HIS A 53 1.86 -11.57 13.47
CA HIS A 53 1.27 -10.93 14.64
C HIS A 53 0.08 -10.05 14.21
N PRO A 54 -1.05 -10.06 14.94
CA PRO A 54 -2.26 -9.31 14.57
C PRO A 54 -2.04 -7.78 14.49
N GLU A 55 -1.02 -7.28 15.17
CA GLU A 55 -0.64 -5.87 15.14
C GLU A 55 0.32 -5.50 13.99
N SER A 56 0.74 -6.43 13.12
CA SER A 56 1.58 -6.07 11.97
C SER A 56 0.74 -5.46 10.85
N ASN A 57 1.06 -4.23 10.43
CA ASN A 57 0.39 -3.60 9.29
C ASN A 57 0.69 -4.38 7.99
N GLY A 58 1.96 -4.70 7.75
CA GLY A 58 2.39 -5.51 6.62
C GLY A 58 1.80 -6.92 6.62
N GLY A 59 1.66 -7.52 7.82
CA GLY A 59 0.93 -8.76 8.03
C GLY A 59 -0.53 -8.66 7.59
N ALA A 60 -1.24 -7.64 8.09
CA ALA A 60 -2.64 -7.40 7.81
C ALA A 60 -2.91 -7.17 6.31
N TYR A 61 -2.08 -6.36 5.64
CA TYR A 61 -2.20 -6.15 4.18
C TYR A 61 -1.91 -7.41 3.35
N ARG A 62 -1.07 -8.34 3.84
CA ARG A 62 -0.72 -9.57 3.10
C ARG A 62 -1.85 -10.61 3.09
N VAL A 63 -2.69 -10.60 4.11
CA VAL A 63 -3.80 -11.57 4.28
C VAL A 63 -5.17 -10.99 3.92
N SER A 64 -5.23 -9.69 3.66
CA SER A 64 -6.42 -8.99 3.15
C SER A 64 -6.53 -9.12 1.64
#